data_AF-A0AAU7VWX1-F1
#
_entry.id   AF-A0AAU7VWX1-F1
#
_cell.length_a   1.000
_cell.length_b   1.000
_cell.length_c   1.000
_cell.angle_alpha   90.00
_cell.angle_beta   90.00
_cell.angle_gamma   90.00
#
_symmetry.space_group_name_H-M   'P 1'
#
loop_
_entity.id
_entity.type
_entity.pdbx_description
1 polymer ?
#
loop_
_entity_poly.entity_id
_entity_poly.type
_entity_poly.pdbx_seq_one_letter_code
_entity_poly.pdbx_strand_id
1 'polypeptide(L)'
;MTDASTSSETEQQPEGVRLQKVLAAAGVASRRVVENYIVEGRIRVNGVVVEELGRRIDPEHDLVDVDGTAIQLDVSKRYVMLNKPTGVVSSMKDENGRPDLRRFTADYEERLYNVGRLDAETSGLLILTNDGGLAHVLAHPSFGVTKVYIAKVEGTVLPQTISKLTKGIELDDGPIAADKARLLDTSRGSSLVELTLHSGRNRIVRRMLAAVGHPVTELVRRQFGPLHLGTLPAGKTRELTKIELGALLTLSRQDSGVAEAPGEQQENE
;
A
#
# COMPACT_ATOMS: atom_id res chain seq x y z
N MET A 1 -36.71 16.66 59.11
CA MET A 1 -35.94 15.55 58.51
C MET A 1 -35.93 15.74 57.01
N THR A 2 -35.07 16.65 56.56
CA THR A 2 -34.39 16.66 55.25
C THR A 2 -33.55 15.37 55.17
N ASP A 3 -33.29 14.72 54.04
CA ASP A 3 -33.13 15.22 52.68
C ASP A 3 -33.33 14.05 51.70
N ALA A 4 -33.92 14.34 50.54
CA ALA A 4 -34.08 13.41 49.44
C ALA A 4 -32.88 13.58 48.51
N SER A 5 -31.86 12.73 48.66
CA SER A 5 -30.72 12.69 47.73
C SER A 5 -31.09 11.84 46.52
N THR A 6 -31.74 12.46 45.55
CA THR A 6 -31.84 11.96 44.18
C THR A 6 -30.43 11.95 43.58
N SER A 7 -29.82 10.77 43.54
CA SER A 7 -28.60 10.51 42.76
C SER A 7 -28.92 10.72 41.28
N SER A 8 -28.42 11.82 40.72
CA SER A 8 -28.41 12.09 39.29
C SER A 8 -27.54 11.05 38.59
N GLU A 9 -28.16 10.16 37.83
CA GLU A 9 -27.47 9.37 36.81
C GLU A 9 -26.90 10.35 35.79
N THR A 10 -25.58 10.51 35.81
CA THR A 10 -24.85 11.24 34.78
C THR A 10 -25.01 10.46 33.47
N GLU A 11 -25.94 10.87 32.61
CA GLU A 11 -26.01 10.42 31.22
C GLU A 11 -24.64 10.67 30.56
N GLN A 12 -23.86 9.60 30.42
CA GLN A 12 -22.60 9.65 29.68
C GLN A 12 -22.92 10.02 28.23
N GLN A 13 -22.59 11.26 27.84
CA GLN A 13 -22.64 11.64 26.43
C GLN A 13 -21.79 10.63 25.64
N PRO A 14 -22.27 10.11 24.50
CA PRO A 14 -21.47 9.18 23.72
C PRO A 14 -20.15 9.85 23.32
N GLU A 15 -19.05 9.29 23.79
CA GLU A 15 -17.69 9.72 23.45
C GLU A 15 -17.45 9.64 21.92
N GLY A 16 -16.49 10.41 21.42
CA GLY A 16 -16.10 10.41 20.01
C GLY A 16 -16.66 11.56 19.16
N VAL A 17 -16.25 11.58 17.89
CA VAL A 17 -16.53 12.65 16.92
C VAL A 17 -17.61 12.18 15.94
N ARG A 18 -18.53 13.08 15.60
CA ARG A 18 -19.59 12.80 14.61
C ARG A 18 -19.00 12.32 13.28
N LEU A 19 -19.48 11.18 12.77
CA LEU A 19 -18.99 10.52 11.56
C LEU A 19 -18.92 11.46 10.35
N GLN A 20 -19.97 12.25 10.11
CA GLN A 20 -19.99 13.21 9.00
C GLN A 20 -18.98 14.34 9.15
N LYS A 21 -18.61 14.72 10.38
CA LYS A 21 -17.56 15.69 10.65
C LYS A 21 -16.19 15.09 10.34
N VAL A 22 -15.94 13.85 10.76
CA VAL A 22 -14.67 13.15 10.50
C VAL A 22 -14.46 12.94 9.01
N LEU A 23 -15.46 12.38 8.30
CA LEU A 23 -15.33 12.11 6.87
C LEU A 23 -15.23 13.37 6.03
N ALA A 24 -15.88 14.47 6.43
CA ALA A 24 -15.67 15.76 5.79
C ALA A 24 -14.26 16.30 6.02
N ALA A 25 -13.68 16.11 7.22
CA ALA A 25 -12.31 16.51 7.51
C ALA A 25 -11.28 15.66 6.74
N ALA A 26 -11.53 14.36 6.57
CA ALA A 26 -10.78 13.47 5.67
C ALA A 26 -11.01 13.80 4.18
N GLY A 27 -11.92 14.75 3.89
CA GLY A 27 -12.21 15.26 2.56
C GLY A 27 -12.97 14.28 1.67
N VAL A 28 -13.75 13.37 2.23
CA VAL A 28 -14.60 12.43 1.48
C VAL A 28 -15.68 13.18 0.71
N ALA A 29 -16.47 13.99 1.43
CA ALA A 29 -17.49 14.87 0.84
C ALA A 29 -17.89 15.96 1.86
N SER A 30 -18.80 16.86 1.48
CA SER A 30 -19.41 17.78 2.45
C SER A 30 -20.17 17.02 3.54
N ARG A 31 -20.33 17.60 4.73
CA ARG A 31 -21.04 16.94 5.85
C ARG A 31 -22.45 16.46 5.46
N ARG A 32 -23.20 17.27 4.71
CA ARG A 32 -24.56 16.93 4.23
C ARG A 32 -24.54 15.77 3.24
N VAL A 33 -23.55 15.74 2.35
CA VAL A 33 -23.40 14.62 1.41
C VAL A 33 -23.04 13.33 2.13
N VAL A 34 -22.21 13.42 3.18
CA VAL A 34 -21.91 12.25 4.02
C VAL A 34 -23.16 11.76 4.77
N GLU A 35 -24.02 12.65 5.26
CA GLU A 35 -25.30 12.26 5.86
C GLU A 35 -26.19 11.50 4.87
N ASN A 36 -26.22 11.92 3.59
CA ASN A 36 -26.91 11.15 2.55
C ASN A 36 -26.28 9.77 2.35
N TYR A 37 -24.95 9.65 2.34
CA TYR A 37 -24.28 8.35 2.23
C TYR A 37 -24.60 7.41 3.40
N ILE A 38 -24.81 7.95 4.61
CA ILE A 38 -25.27 7.16 5.77
C ILE A 38 -26.68 6.62 5.49
N VAL A 39 -27.61 7.49 5.09
CA VAL A 39 -29.00 7.09 4.78
C VAL A 39 -29.07 6.08 3.63
N GLU A 40 -28.16 6.18 2.66
CA GLU A 40 -28.01 5.23 1.55
C GLU A 40 -27.34 3.91 1.94
N GLY A 41 -26.90 3.73 3.19
CA GLY A 41 -26.25 2.50 3.68
C GLY A 41 -24.85 2.28 3.09
N ARG A 42 -24.18 3.33 2.63
CA ARG A 42 -22.90 3.26 1.89
C ARG A 42 -21.67 3.31 2.77
N ILE A 43 -21.83 3.63 4.05
CA ILE A 43 -20.74 3.77 5.00
C ILE A 43 -20.75 2.61 5.97
N ARG A 44 -19.59 1.97 6.16
CA ARG A 44 -19.39 1.02 7.24
C ARG A 44 -18.39 1.55 8.24
N VAL A 45 -18.63 1.25 9.51
CA VAL A 45 -17.70 1.45 10.63
C VAL A 45 -17.42 0.08 11.22
N ASN A 46 -16.16 -0.33 11.24
CA ASN A 46 -15.71 -1.64 11.71
C ASN A 46 -16.49 -2.81 11.06
N GLY A 47 -16.75 -2.70 9.76
CA GLY A 47 -17.47 -3.70 8.97
C GLY A 47 -19.00 -3.66 9.09
N VAL A 48 -19.57 -2.84 9.98
CA VAL A 48 -21.02 -2.71 10.17
C VAL A 48 -21.55 -1.49 9.42
N VAL A 49 -22.60 -1.68 8.62
CA VAL A 49 -23.28 -0.58 7.89
C VAL A 49 -23.88 0.39 8.90
N VAL A 50 -23.63 1.69 8.70
CA VAL A 50 -24.21 2.75 9.51
C VAL A 50 -25.47 3.25 8.84
N GLU A 51 -26.62 3.07 9.50
CA GLU A 51 -27.93 3.49 8.98
C GLU A 51 -28.46 4.76 9.70
N GLU A 52 -27.97 5.03 10.91
CA GLU A 52 -28.45 6.12 11.75
C GLU A 52 -27.59 7.38 11.66
N LEU A 53 -28.25 8.53 11.42
CA LEU A 53 -27.61 9.83 11.51
C LEU A 53 -27.18 10.14 12.95
N GLY A 54 -26.05 10.83 13.09
CA GLY A 54 -25.53 11.23 14.40
C GLY A 54 -24.56 10.22 15.02
N ARG A 55 -24.28 9.10 14.35
CA ARG A 55 -23.23 8.14 14.73
C ARG A 55 -21.93 8.88 15.07
N ARG A 56 -21.37 8.56 16.23
CA ARG A 56 -20.05 9.00 16.66
C ARG A 56 -19.06 7.86 16.52
N ILE A 57 -17.82 8.22 16.20
CA ILE A 57 -16.70 7.29 16.02
C ILE A 57 -15.47 7.83 16.73
N ASP A 58 -14.56 6.93 17.05
CA ASP A 58 -13.20 7.25 17.42
C ASP A 58 -12.31 7.27 16.15
N PRO A 59 -11.87 8.44 15.66
CA PRO A 59 -11.08 8.52 14.43
C PRO A 59 -9.69 7.88 14.54
N GLU A 60 -9.20 7.59 15.75
CA GLU A 60 -7.89 6.95 15.96
C GLU A 60 -7.98 5.42 15.87
N HIS A 61 -9.13 4.85 16.22
CA HIS A 61 -9.29 3.40 16.36
C HIS A 61 -10.32 2.79 15.39
N ASP A 62 -11.36 3.53 15.00
CA ASP A 62 -12.41 3.01 14.14
C ASP A 62 -11.98 2.95 12.67
N LEU A 63 -12.27 1.83 12.03
CA LEU A 63 -12.05 1.63 10.62
C LEU A 63 -13.30 2.02 9.84
N VAL A 64 -13.17 2.97 8.93
CA VAL A 64 -14.28 3.40 8.07
C VAL A 64 -14.01 3.03 6.62
N ASP A 65 -15.04 2.53 5.95
CA ASP A 65 -15.08 2.42 4.49
C ASP A 65 -16.35 3.07 3.92
N VAL A 66 -16.23 3.58 2.70
CA VAL A 66 -17.35 4.10 1.90
C VAL A 66 -17.37 3.29 0.61
N ASP A 67 -18.49 2.64 0.33
CA ASP A 67 -18.67 1.71 -0.80
C ASP A 67 -17.54 0.64 -0.86
N GLY A 68 -17.09 0.14 0.30
CA GLY A 68 -16.00 -0.84 0.39
C GLY A 68 -14.59 -0.28 0.20
N THR A 69 -14.45 1.04 -0.04
CA THR A 69 -13.13 1.70 -0.10
C THR A 69 -12.76 2.26 1.26
N ALA A 70 -11.65 1.78 1.81
CA ALA A 70 -11.12 2.20 3.09
C ALA A 70 -10.75 3.70 3.10
N ILE A 71 -11.11 4.40 4.18
CA ILE A 71 -10.77 5.80 4.40
C ILE A 71 -9.71 5.90 5.50
N GLN A 72 -8.68 6.73 5.26
CA GLN A 72 -7.78 7.19 6.32
C GLN A 72 -8.41 8.41 7.01
N LEU A 73 -8.64 8.30 8.32
CA LEU A 73 -9.25 9.34 9.14
C LEU A 73 -8.20 10.24 9.81
N ASP A 74 -7.01 9.70 10.09
CA ASP A 74 -5.89 10.45 10.67
C ASP A 74 -5.22 11.31 9.59
N VAL A 75 -5.55 12.60 9.61
CA VAL A 75 -5.01 13.61 8.69
C VAL A 75 -3.53 13.96 8.96
N SER A 76 -2.93 13.47 10.06
CA SER A 76 -1.49 13.60 10.31
C SER A 76 -0.66 12.55 9.58
N LYS A 77 -1.30 11.48 9.06
CA LYS A 77 -0.60 10.50 8.24
C LYS A 77 -0.25 11.09 6.89
N ARG A 78 0.92 10.70 6.39
CA ARG A 78 1.43 11.08 5.07
C ARG A 78 1.76 9.84 4.27
N TYR A 79 1.38 9.84 3.00
CA TYR A 79 1.66 8.75 2.07
C TYR A 79 2.21 9.34 0.79
N VAL A 80 3.48 9.09 0.55
CA VAL A 80 4.25 9.74 -0.50
C VAL A 80 4.78 8.69 -1.45
N MET A 81 4.53 8.88 -2.73
CA MET A 81 5.21 8.14 -3.79
C MET A 81 6.49 8.87 -4.16
N LEU A 82 7.61 8.17 -4.12
CA LEU A 82 8.90 8.59 -4.66
C LEU A 82 9.19 7.78 -5.93
N ASN A 83 9.53 8.47 -7.02
CA ASN A 83 10.29 7.82 -8.09
C ASN A 83 11.78 7.85 -7.71
N LYS A 84 12.24 6.80 -7.03
CA LYS A 84 13.61 6.72 -6.52
C LYS A 84 14.59 6.64 -7.71
N PRO A 85 15.59 7.52 -7.82
CA PRO A 85 16.61 7.39 -8.86
C PRO A 85 17.62 6.28 -8.51
N THR A 86 18.41 5.87 -9.51
CA THR A 86 19.59 5.02 -9.28
C THR A 86 20.67 5.78 -8.50
N GLY A 87 21.62 5.07 -7.90
CA GLY A 87 22.69 5.65 -7.08
C GLY A 87 22.26 6.13 -5.69
N VAL A 88 21.02 5.81 -5.29
CA VAL A 88 20.48 6.14 -3.96
C VAL A 88 20.19 4.88 -3.18
N VAL A 89 20.65 4.78 -1.93
CA VAL A 89 20.29 3.64 -1.07
C VAL A 89 18.92 3.85 -0.42
N SER A 90 18.13 2.78 -0.27
CA SER A 90 16.89 2.80 0.53
C SER A 90 17.19 2.80 2.04
N SER A 91 17.69 3.93 2.55
CA SER A 91 17.90 4.19 3.97
C SER A 91 17.55 5.65 4.30
N MET A 92 17.06 5.89 5.52
CA MET A 92 16.87 7.24 6.07
C MET A 92 18.12 7.78 6.76
N LYS A 93 19.18 6.97 6.88
CA LYS A 93 20.50 7.40 7.37
C LYS A 93 21.51 6.36 6.91
N ASP A 94 22.26 6.66 5.86
CA ASP A 94 23.37 5.79 5.46
C ASP A 94 24.60 6.03 6.35
N GLU A 95 25.22 4.94 6.81
CA GLU A 95 26.41 4.98 7.67
C GLU A 95 27.70 5.16 6.87
N ASN A 96 27.68 4.86 5.56
CA ASN A 96 28.84 4.89 4.67
C ASN A 96 28.89 6.18 3.83
N GLY A 97 28.11 7.19 4.18
CA GLY A 97 28.06 8.48 3.48
C GLY A 97 27.47 8.40 2.06
N ARG A 98 26.82 7.30 1.68
CA ARG A 98 26.21 7.17 0.36
C ARG A 98 24.97 8.06 0.25
N PRO A 99 24.62 8.50 -0.97
CA PRO A 99 23.39 9.24 -1.17
C PRO A 99 22.16 8.40 -0.72
N ASP A 100 21.33 8.95 0.17
CA ASP A 100 20.21 8.24 0.79
C ASP A 100 18.84 8.94 0.61
N LEU A 101 17.79 8.46 1.28
CA LEU A 101 16.41 8.93 1.08
C LEU A 101 16.09 10.25 1.78
N ARG A 102 16.91 10.73 2.73
CA ARG A 102 16.62 11.96 3.50
C ARG A 102 16.41 13.17 2.61
N ARG A 103 17.12 13.22 1.48
CA ARG A 103 17.03 14.32 0.51
C ARG A 103 15.62 14.47 -0.11
N PHE A 104 14.80 13.41 -0.08
CA PHE A 104 13.45 13.41 -0.66
C PHE A 104 12.36 13.62 0.39
N THR A 105 12.73 13.72 1.67
CA THR A 105 11.80 13.94 2.77
C THR A 105 11.97 15.31 3.43
N ALA A 106 12.88 16.15 2.93
CA ALA A 106 13.22 17.43 3.53
C ALA A 106 12.06 18.44 3.54
N ASP A 107 11.16 18.35 2.55
CA ASP A 107 10.02 19.26 2.41
C ASP A 107 8.79 18.81 3.22
N TYR A 108 8.88 17.70 3.96
CA TYR A 108 7.79 17.20 4.81
C TYR A 108 8.07 17.54 6.27
N GLU A 109 7.07 18.09 6.96
CA GLU A 109 7.16 18.38 8.39
C GLU A 109 7.23 17.08 9.21
N GLU A 110 6.46 16.07 8.81
CA GLU A 110 6.45 14.77 9.47
C GLU A 110 7.65 13.92 9.08
N ARG A 111 8.18 13.17 10.06
CA ARG A 111 9.23 12.21 9.82
C ARG A 111 8.70 11.00 9.05
N LEU A 112 9.07 10.90 7.77
CA LEU A 112 8.72 9.78 6.90
C LEU A 112 9.76 8.65 6.94
N TYR A 113 9.33 7.44 6.62
CA TYR A 113 10.16 6.24 6.48
C TYR A 113 9.77 5.47 5.23
N ASN A 114 10.68 4.68 4.66
CA ASN A 114 10.42 3.89 3.46
C ASN A 114 9.65 2.59 3.73
N VAL A 115 8.71 2.29 2.85
CA VAL A 115 8.01 0.99 2.79
C VAL A 115 8.79 0.03 1.89
N GLY A 116 9.35 -1.02 2.48
CA GLY A 116 10.25 -1.94 1.79
C GLY A 116 11.49 -1.22 1.26
N ARG A 117 12.22 -1.86 0.33
CA ARG A 117 13.51 -1.36 -0.18
C ARG A 117 13.61 -1.51 -1.69
N LEU A 118 14.44 -0.67 -2.29
CA LEU A 118 14.98 -0.82 -3.64
C LEU A 118 16.51 -0.75 -3.55
N ASP A 119 17.20 -1.60 -4.31
CA ASP A 119 18.66 -1.54 -4.40
C ASP A 119 19.14 -0.19 -4.95
N ALA A 120 20.41 0.13 -4.71
CA ALA A 120 20.99 1.39 -5.15
C ALA A 120 20.89 1.55 -6.68
N GLU A 121 21.19 0.50 -7.44
CA GLU A 121 21.05 0.51 -8.91
C GLU A 121 19.62 0.26 -9.43
N THR A 122 18.63 0.17 -8.55
CA THR A 122 17.23 0.00 -8.94
C THR A 122 16.48 1.32 -8.76
N SER A 123 15.78 1.74 -9.80
CA SER A 123 14.95 2.95 -9.79
C SER A 123 13.46 2.62 -9.69
N GLY A 124 12.64 3.66 -9.55
CA GLY A 124 11.19 3.55 -9.65
C GLY A 124 10.47 3.72 -8.31
N LEU A 125 9.24 3.21 -8.28
CA LEU A 125 8.25 3.47 -7.24
C LEU A 125 8.72 2.98 -5.87
N LEU A 126 8.88 3.89 -4.92
CA LEU A 126 9.05 3.61 -3.50
C LEU A 126 8.04 4.43 -2.69
N ILE A 127 7.41 3.82 -1.69
CA ILE A 127 6.48 4.54 -0.82
C ILE A 127 7.25 5.04 0.40
N LEU A 128 6.96 6.27 0.82
CA LEU A 128 7.42 6.87 2.06
C LEU A 128 6.19 7.24 2.91
N THR A 129 6.21 6.94 4.20
CA THR A 129 5.09 7.23 5.10
C THR A 129 5.56 7.35 6.56
N ASN A 130 4.78 8.05 7.39
CA ASN A 130 4.89 8.03 8.86
C ASN A 130 3.91 7.03 9.50
N ASP A 131 3.11 6.30 8.69
CA ASP A 131 2.22 5.24 9.14
C ASP A 131 2.99 3.90 9.24
N GLY A 132 3.49 3.60 10.42
CA GLY A 132 4.23 2.36 10.69
C GLY A 132 3.39 1.10 10.51
N GLY A 133 2.08 1.17 10.78
CA GLY A 133 1.16 0.03 10.63
C GLY A 133 1.01 -0.37 9.18
N LEU A 134 0.65 0.59 8.32
CA LEU A 134 0.55 0.34 6.88
C LEU A 134 1.91 -0.01 6.27
N ALA A 135 3.00 0.63 6.71
CA ALA A 135 4.34 0.33 6.22
C ALA A 135 4.74 -1.13 6.50
N HIS A 136 4.42 -1.64 7.70
CA HIS A 136 4.70 -3.02 8.07
C HIS A 136 3.95 -4.01 7.18
N VAL A 137 2.63 -3.80 7.03
CA VAL A 137 1.78 -4.65 6.20
C VAL A 137 2.26 -4.66 4.74
N LEU A 138 2.44 -3.49 4.13
CA LEU A 138 2.83 -3.40 2.73
C LEU A 138 4.24 -3.96 2.44
N ALA A 139 5.14 -3.92 3.42
CA ALA A 139 6.51 -4.42 3.24
C ALA A 139 6.63 -5.93 3.42
N HIS A 140 5.73 -6.56 4.18
CA HIS A 140 5.89 -7.94 4.59
C HIS A 140 5.43 -8.93 3.49
N PRO A 141 6.22 -9.96 3.14
CA PRO A 141 5.93 -10.84 2.00
C PRO A 141 4.62 -11.63 2.11
N SER A 142 4.12 -11.90 3.32
CA SER A 142 2.89 -12.68 3.54
C SER A 142 1.65 -12.00 2.97
N PHE A 143 1.65 -10.68 2.81
CA PHE A 143 0.52 -9.91 2.31
C PHE A 143 0.44 -9.89 0.78
N GLY A 144 1.27 -10.67 0.10
CA GLY A 144 1.13 -10.91 -1.34
C GLY A 144 1.25 -9.69 -2.25
N VAL A 145 1.63 -8.50 -1.74
CA VAL A 145 1.60 -7.25 -2.49
C VAL A 145 2.49 -7.36 -3.72
N THR A 146 1.86 -7.40 -4.89
CA THR A 146 2.56 -7.60 -6.15
C THR A 146 3.39 -6.37 -6.52
N LYS A 147 4.52 -6.61 -7.17
CA LYS A 147 5.47 -5.60 -7.60
C LYS A 147 5.76 -5.86 -9.06
N VAL A 148 5.60 -4.86 -9.91
CA VAL A 148 5.88 -4.97 -11.34
C VAL A 148 7.17 -4.22 -11.66
N TYR A 149 8.09 -4.95 -12.27
CA TYR A 149 9.40 -4.43 -12.68
C TYR A 149 9.53 -4.50 -14.19
N ILE A 150 10.17 -3.47 -14.75
CA ILE A 150 10.70 -3.49 -16.12
C ILE A 150 12.21 -3.62 -16.01
N ALA A 151 12.73 -4.71 -16.57
CA ALA A 151 14.14 -5.05 -16.60
C ALA A 151 14.67 -4.95 -18.03
N LYS A 152 15.72 -4.16 -18.23
CA LYS A 152 16.56 -4.27 -19.42
C LYS A 152 17.64 -5.31 -19.14
N VAL A 153 17.78 -6.27 -20.05
CA VAL A 153 18.68 -7.40 -19.88
C VAL A 153 19.60 -7.56 -21.08
N GLU A 154 20.74 -8.18 -20.86
CA GLU A 154 21.68 -8.54 -21.92
C GLU A 154 21.11 -9.67 -22.80
N GLY A 155 21.40 -9.58 -24.10
CA GLY A 155 21.02 -10.57 -25.09
C GLY A 155 19.55 -10.54 -25.48
N THR A 156 19.19 -11.54 -26.29
CA THR A 156 17.83 -11.71 -26.83
C THR A 156 17.06 -12.73 -26.00
N VAL A 157 16.05 -12.27 -25.29
CA VAL A 157 15.17 -13.14 -24.50
C VAL A 157 14.19 -13.85 -25.42
N LEU A 158 14.14 -15.17 -25.32
CA LEU A 158 13.23 -16.01 -26.09
C LEU A 158 11.94 -16.30 -25.31
N PRO A 159 10.80 -16.60 -25.97
CA PRO A 159 9.57 -16.98 -25.29
C PRO A 159 9.72 -18.15 -24.31
N GLN A 160 10.63 -19.09 -24.59
CA GLN A 160 10.95 -20.20 -23.70
C GLN A 160 11.54 -19.73 -22.37
N THR A 161 12.36 -18.67 -22.38
CA THR A 161 12.92 -18.06 -21.17
C THR A 161 11.81 -17.48 -20.29
N ILE A 162 10.83 -16.79 -20.90
CA ILE A 162 9.66 -16.28 -20.19
C ILE A 162 8.89 -17.43 -19.54
N SER A 163 8.66 -18.51 -20.27
CA SER A 163 7.98 -19.71 -19.73
C SER A 163 8.74 -20.33 -18.56
N LYS A 164 10.07 -20.40 -18.61
CA LYS A 164 10.90 -20.88 -17.49
C LYS A 164 10.72 -19.99 -16.25
N LEU A 165 10.78 -18.67 -16.41
CA LEU A 165 10.60 -17.73 -15.30
C LEU A 165 9.23 -17.88 -14.63
N THR A 166 8.17 -18.14 -15.38
CA THR A 166 6.81 -18.34 -14.84
C THR A 166 6.57 -19.74 -14.28
N LYS A 167 7.21 -20.78 -14.82
CA LYS A 167 7.10 -22.15 -14.29
C LYS A 167 7.87 -22.33 -12.99
N GLY A 168 8.92 -21.54 -12.81
CA GLY A 168 9.79 -21.58 -11.65
C GLY A 168 11.22 -21.96 -12.01
N ILE A 169 12.14 -21.45 -11.21
CA ILE A 169 13.58 -21.72 -11.29
C ILE A 169 14.12 -21.95 -9.88
N GLU A 170 15.25 -22.65 -9.79
CA GLU A 170 16.00 -22.77 -8.55
C GLU A 170 17.01 -21.63 -8.42
N LEU A 171 17.09 -21.07 -7.21
CA LEU A 171 18.11 -20.12 -6.78
C LEU A 171 18.75 -20.65 -5.49
N ASP A 172 19.87 -20.06 -5.07
CA ASP A 172 20.62 -20.53 -3.88
C ASP A 172 19.80 -20.56 -2.58
N ASP A 173 18.83 -19.66 -2.44
CA ASP A 173 17.89 -19.55 -1.31
C ASP A 173 16.52 -20.17 -1.63
N GLY A 174 16.48 -21.14 -2.55
CA GLY A 174 15.33 -21.99 -2.86
C GLY A 174 14.49 -21.55 -4.07
N PRO A 175 13.44 -22.33 -4.40
CA PRO A 175 12.64 -22.15 -5.62
C PRO A 175 11.95 -20.79 -5.66
N ILE A 176 11.74 -20.27 -6.87
CA ILE A 176 10.96 -19.07 -7.11
C ILE A 176 10.34 -19.10 -8.51
N ALA A 177 9.13 -18.57 -8.64
CA ALA A 177 8.48 -18.32 -9.92
C ALA A 177 8.05 -16.85 -10.02
N ALA A 178 8.06 -16.31 -11.23
CA ALA A 178 7.40 -15.05 -11.52
C ALA A 178 5.90 -15.27 -11.60
N ASP A 179 5.11 -14.43 -10.94
CA ASP A 179 3.65 -14.48 -11.02
C ASP A 179 3.20 -14.25 -12.47
N LYS A 180 3.88 -13.31 -13.14
CA LYS A 180 3.74 -13.02 -14.57
C LYS A 180 5.08 -12.57 -15.10
N ALA A 181 5.39 -12.94 -16.34
CA ALA A 181 6.50 -12.36 -17.09
C ALA A 181 6.09 -12.11 -18.53
N ARG A 182 6.56 -11.02 -19.13
CA ARG A 182 6.28 -10.67 -20.53
C ARG A 182 7.51 -10.05 -21.18
N LEU A 183 7.80 -10.47 -22.41
CA LEU A 183 8.76 -9.76 -23.27
C LEU A 183 8.05 -8.52 -23.84
N LEU A 184 8.60 -7.34 -23.57
CA LEU A 184 8.05 -6.07 -24.04
C LEU A 184 8.67 -5.63 -25.37
N ASP A 185 9.99 -5.77 -25.48
CA ASP A 185 10.75 -5.37 -26.65
C ASP A 185 12.06 -6.15 -26.75
N THR A 186 12.57 -6.25 -27.97
CA THR A 186 13.86 -6.88 -28.29
C THR A 186 14.63 -6.00 -29.25
N SER A 187 15.84 -5.62 -28.85
CA SER A 187 16.80 -4.86 -29.65
C SER A 187 18.08 -5.67 -29.86
N ARG A 188 18.97 -5.23 -30.76
CA ARG A 188 20.25 -5.94 -30.98
C ARG A 188 21.06 -5.97 -29.68
N GLY A 189 21.21 -7.17 -29.11
CA GLY A 189 22.03 -7.40 -27.91
C GLY A 189 21.35 -7.07 -26.57
N SER A 190 20.07 -6.69 -26.54
CA SER A 190 19.34 -6.46 -25.30
C SER A 190 17.83 -6.65 -25.43
N SER A 191 17.16 -7.02 -24.33
CA SER A 191 15.70 -7.16 -24.29
C SER A 191 15.09 -6.39 -23.12
N LEU A 192 13.81 -6.00 -23.25
CA LEU A 192 13.01 -5.46 -22.15
C LEU A 192 12.01 -6.52 -21.67
N VAL A 193 12.08 -6.86 -20.39
CA VAL A 193 11.21 -7.87 -19.76
C VAL A 193 10.43 -7.23 -18.61
N GLU A 194 9.12 -7.41 -18.63
CA GLU A 194 8.24 -7.12 -17.49
C GLU A 194 8.15 -8.35 -16.59
N LEU A 195 8.33 -8.19 -15.28
CA LEU A 195 8.15 -9.24 -14.28
C LEU A 195 7.22 -8.75 -13.16
N THR A 196 6.24 -9.57 -12.81
CA THR A 196 5.39 -9.39 -11.63
C THR A 196 5.78 -10.39 -10.55
N LEU A 197 6.00 -9.90 -9.33
CA LEU A 197 6.39 -10.70 -8.17
C LEU A 197 5.70 -10.20 -6.91
N HIS A 198 5.12 -11.10 -6.11
CA HIS A 198 4.74 -10.83 -4.72
C HIS A 198 5.94 -10.93 -3.77
N SER A 199 6.94 -11.76 -4.10
CA SER A 199 8.14 -11.98 -3.29
C SER A 199 8.98 -10.71 -3.05
N GLY A 200 9.50 -10.59 -1.84
CA GLY A 200 10.42 -9.51 -1.40
C GLY A 200 11.88 -9.95 -1.23
N ARG A 201 12.28 -11.13 -1.72
CA ARG A 201 13.65 -11.66 -1.57
C ARG A 201 14.70 -10.69 -2.14
N ASN A 202 15.86 -10.64 -1.49
CA ASN A 202 16.94 -9.72 -1.86
C ASN A 202 17.32 -9.90 -3.34
N ARG A 203 17.35 -8.78 -4.08
CA ARG A 203 17.76 -8.70 -5.51
C ARG A 203 17.06 -9.71 -6.43
N ILE A 204 15.86 -10.16 -6.07
CA ILE A 204 15.24 -11.36 -6.67
C ILE A 204 15.12 -11.28 -8.19
N VAL A 205 14.67 -10.15 -8.75
CA VAL A 205 14.54 -9.97 -10.21
C VAL A 205 15.88 -10.13 -10.93
N ARG A 206 16.95 -9.54 -10.38
CA ARG A 206 18.30 -9.63 -10.95
C ARG A 206 18.81 -11.05 -10.92
N ARG A 207 18.59 -11.76 -9.80
CA ARG A 207 19.02 -13.16 -9.64
C ARG A 207 18.24 -14.09 -10.57
N MET A 208 16.92 -13.90 -10.69
CA MET A 208 16.09 -14.71 -11.59
C MET A 208 16.52 -14.58 -13.05
N LEU A 209 16.73 -13.35 -13.52
CA LEU A 209 17.12 -13.10 -14.90
C LEU A 209 18.57 -13.54 -15.19
N ALA A 210 19.49 -13.37 -14.24
CA ALA A 210 20.85 -13.90 -14.36
C ALA A 210 20.87 -15.43 -14.42
N ALA A 211 20.07 -16.12 -13.62
CA ALA A 211 19.99 -17.59 -13.60
C ALA A 211 19.50 -18.19 -14.93
N VAL A 212 18.75 -17.41 -15.73
CA VAL A 212 18.32 -17.81 -17.08
C VAL A 212 19.21 -17.23 -18.19
N GLY A 213 20.39 -16.70 -17.85
CA GLY A 213 21.40 -16.24 -18.81
C GLY A 213 21.24 -14.81 -19.31
N HIS A 214 20.39 -13.99 -18.67
CA HIS A 214 20.05 -12.63 -19.10
C HIS A 214 20.27 -11.63 -17.96
N PRO A 215 21.52 -11.33 -17.57
CA PRO A 215 21.79 -10.40 -16.48
C PRO A 215 21.15 -9.02 -16.73
N VAL A 216 20.66 -8.41 -15.65
CA VAL A 216 19.94 -7.13 -15.69
C VAL A 216 20.91 -5.96 -15.71
N THR A 217 20.79 -5.10 -16.73
CA THR A 217 21.55 -3.86 -16.86
C THR A 217 20.81 -2.67 -16.25
N GLU A 218 19.50 -2.56 -16.46
CA GLU A 218 18.66 -1.51 -15.88
C GLU A 218 17.40 -2.12 -15.26
N LEU A 219 16.98 -1.62 -14.11
CA LEU A 219 15.80 -2.12 -13.40
C LEU A 219 14.96 -0.96 -12.86
N VAL A 220 13.66 -0.99 -13.19
CA VAL A 220 12.69 0.00 -12.72
C VAL A 220 11.50 -0.71 -12.11
N ARG A 221 11.15 -0.42 -10.85
CA ARG A 221 9.85 -0.81 -10.29
C ARG A 221 8.78 0.17 -10.77
N ARG A 222 7.90 -0.27 -11.68
CA ARG A 222 6.83 0.56 -12.25
C ARG A 222 5.54 0.50 -11.46
N GLN A 223 5.32 -0.56 -10.69
CA GLN A 223 4.10 -0.74 -9.91
C GLN A 223 4.39 -1.37 -8.55
N PHE A 224 3.61 -0.98 -7.55
CA PHE A 224 3.59 -1.55 -6.21
C PHE A 224 2.14 -1.68 -5.73
N GLY A 225 1.63 -2.90 -5.67
CA GLY A 225 0.21 -3.19 -5.48
C GLY A 225 -0.64 -2.42 -6.50
N PRO A 226 -1.63 -1.63 -6.07
CA PRO A 226 -2.47 -0.82 -6.95
C PRO A 226 -1.77 0.44 -7.49
N LEU A 227 -0.61 0.83 -6.92
CA LEU A 227 0.06 2.07 -7.27
C LEU A 227 0.88 1.94 -8.54
N HIS A 228 0.68 2.89 -9.46
CA HIS A 228 1.43 2.98 -10.70
C HIS A 228 2.35 4.20 -10.67
N LEU A 229 3.59 4.03 -11.12
CA LEU A 229 4.57 5.12 -11.15
C LEU A 229 4.16 6.25 -12.10
N GLY A 230 3.42 5.91 -13.17
CA GLY A 230 2.90 6.87 -14.14
C GLY A 230 4.01 7.68 -14.80
N THR A 231 3.83 9.00 -14.81
CA THR A 231 4.72 10.00 -15.41
C THR A 231 5.60 10.72 -14.39
N LEU A 232 5.60 10.31 -13.11
CA LEU A 232 6.38 10.95 -12.06
C LEU A 232 7.88 10.92 -12.42
N PRO A 233 8.55 12.06 -12.58
CA PRO A 233 9.96 12.10 -12.98
C PRO A 233 10.88 11.49 -11.92
N ALA A 234 12.03 10.97 -12.34
CA ALA A 234 13.03 10.42 -11.42
C ALA A 234 13.49 11.48 -10.40
N GLY A 235 13.59 11.09 -9.12
CA GLY A 235 13.93 11.97 -8.01
C GLY A 235 12.79 12.87 -7.54
N LYS A 236 11.58 12.76 -8.10
CA LYS A 236 10.42 13.52 -7.64
C LYS A 236 9.51 12.70 -6.72
N THR A 237 8.86 13.42 -5.82
CA THR A 237 7.84 12.91 -4.90
C THR A 237 6.48 13.51 -5.25
N ARG A 238 5.43 12.80 -4.84
CA ARG A 238 4.06 13.33 -4.75
C ARG A 238 3.31 12.61 -3.66
N GLU A 239 2.28 13.24 -3.10
CA GLU A 239 1.33 12.52 -2.26
C GLU A 239 0.50 11.53 -3.08
N LEU A 240 0.07 10.45 -2.43
CA LEU A 240 -0.91 9.55 -3.00
C LEU A 240 -2.26 10.26 -3.11
N THR A 241 -2.96 10.01 -4.19
CA THR A 241 -4.35 10.42 -4.31
C THR A 241 -5.22 9.63 -3.33
N LYS A 242 -6.40 10.16 -2.99
CA LYS A 242 -7.35 9.46 -2.11
C LYS A 242 -7.75 8.08 -2.65
N ILE A 243 -7.86 7.96 -3.97
CA ILE A 243 -8.17 6.70 -4.65
C ILE A 243 -7.03 5.69 -4.46
N GLU A 244 -5.79 6.12 -4.70
CA GLU A 244 -4.60 5.29 -4.49
C GLU A 244 -4.44 4.84 -3.04
N LEU A 245 -4.65 5.75 -2.09
CA LEU A 245 -4.56 5.46 -0.67
C LEU A 245 -5.67 4.49 -0.23
N GLY A 246 -6.91 4.73 -0.67
CA GLY A 246 -8.03 3.84 -0.38
C GLY A 246 -7.79 2.42 -0.90
N ALA A 247 -7.26 2.28 -2.11
CA ALA A 247 -6.91 0.98 -2.67
C ALA A 247 -5.83 0.25 -1.86
N LEU A 248 -4.81 0.96 -1.36
CA LEU A 248 -3.78 0.37 -0.49
C LEU A 248 -4.33 -0.06 0.87
N LEU A 249 -5.16 0.78 1.49
CA LEU A 249 -5.74 0.50 2.80
C LEU A 249 -6.72 -0.67 2.72
N THR A 250 -7.55 -0.73 1.68
CA THR A 250 -8.46 -1.85 1.46
C THR A 250 -7.67 -3.15 1.31
N LEU A 251 -6.59 -3.15 0.51
CA LEU A 251 -5.71 -4.32 0.36
C LEU A 251 -5.11 -4.74 1.71
N SER A 252 -4.64 -3.79 2.52
CA SER A 252 -4.09 -4.06 3.85
C SER A 252 -5.13 -4.64 4.84
N ARG A 253 -6.41 -4.26 4.73
CA ARG A 253 -7.48 -4.67 5.65
C ARG A 253 -8.04 -6.06 5.30
N GLN A 254 -8.13 -6.39 4.02
CA GLN A 254 -8.65 -7.68 3.55
C GLN A 254 -7.77 -8.86 4.01
N ASP A 255 -6.45 -8.71 3.96
CA ASP A 255 -5.53 -9.77 4.40
C ASP A 255 -5.31 -9.83 5.93
N SER A 256 -5.71 -8.79 6.67
CA SER A 256 -5.64 -8.78 8.15
C SER A 256 -6.78 -9.57 8.82
N GLY A 257 -7.63 -10.26 8.05
CA GLY A 257 -8.73 -11.09 8.56
C GLY A 257 -9.95 -10.30 9.06
N VAL A 258 -10.06 -9.00 8.75
CA VAL A 258 -11.19 -8.15 9.21
C VAL A 258 -12.38 -8.20 8.24
N ALA A 259 -12.26 -8.90 7.11
CA ALA A 259 -13.31 -8.98 6.11
C ALA A 259 -13.67 -10.43 5.76
N GLU A 260 -14.20 -11.19 6.73
CA GLU A 260 -15.19 -12.25 6.50
C GLU A 260 -15.78 -12.76 7.82
N ALA A 261 -16.93 -12.19 8.20
CA ALA A 261 -17.94 -12.93 8.95
C ALA A 261 -19.32 -12.47 8.48
N PRO A 262 -20.04 -13.32 7.73
CA PRO A 262 -21.48 -13.29 7.72
C PRO A 262 -22.06 -14.59 8.28
N GLY A 263 -22.73 -14.46 9.43
CA GLY A 263 -24.00 -15.14 9.71
C GLY A 263 -23.96 -16.62 10.03
N GLU A 264 -23.97 -16.95 11.32
CA GLU A 264 -24.71 -18.12 11.78
C GLU A 264 -26.17 -18.01 11.29
N GLN A 265 -26.58 -18.94 10.43
CA GLN A 265 -27.96 -19.41 10.40
C GLN A 265 -27.91 -20.91 10.66
N GLN A 266 -28.03 -21.24 11.94
CA GLN A 266 -28.68 -22.47 12.36
C GLN A 266 -30.14 -22.40 11.91
N GLU A 267 -30.57 -23.30 11.03
CA GLU A 267 -31.93 -23.79 11.06
C GLU A 267 -31.87 -25.32 11.03
N ASN A 268 -32.28 -25.88 12.17
CA ASN A 268 -32.61 -27.28 12.35
C ASN A 268 -33.92 -27.56 11.59
N GLU A 269 -33.93 -28.60 10.76
CA GLU A 269 -34.89 -29.74 10.82
C GLU A 269 -34.47 -30.84 9.85
#